data_AF-A0A7X0H9M4-F1
#
_entry.id   AF-A0A7X0H9M4-F1
#
_cell.length_a   1.000
_cell.length_b   1.000
_cell.length_c   1.000
_cell.angle_alpha   90.00
_cell.angle_beta   90.00
_cell.angle_gamma   90.00
#
_symmetry.space_group_name_H-M   'P 1'
#
loop_
_entity.id
_entity.type
_entity.pdbx_description
1 polymer ?
#
loop_
_entity_poly.entity_id
_entity_poly.type
_entity_poly.pdbx_seq_one_letter_code
_entity_poly.pdbx_strand_id
1 'polypeptide(L)' 'MSTTSPSAAGAPSSGADQTNAAIRRLVDAQTTDEAWPSEEYEMLLVEWAAAMNETPEPAP' A
#
# COMPACT_ATOMS: atom_id res chain seq x y z
N MET A 1 -17.98 22.05 14.09
CA MET A 1 -18.03 20.67 13.58
C MET A 1 -17.28 20.69 12.26
N SER A 2 -15.95 20.53 12.29
CA SER A 2 -15.15 20.57 11.06
C SER A 2 -15.12 19.15 10.51
N THR A 3 -15.85 18.95 9.42
CA THR A 3 -15.79 17.75 8.60
C THR A 3 -14.38 17.62 8.06
N THR A 4 -13.60 16.69 8.60
CA THR A 4 -12.42 16.18 7.92
C THR A 4 -12.91 15.55 6.63
N SER A 5 -12.90 16.32 5.54
CA SER A 5 -12.92 15.75 4.21
C SER A 5 -11.82 14.70 4.19
N PRO A 6 -12.08 13.44 3.79
CA PRO A 6 -10.97 12.58 3.42
C PRO A 6 -10.25 13.35 2.32
N SER A 7 -9.08 13.91 2.64
CA SER A 7 -8.15 14.38 1.64
C SER A 7 -8.11 13.26 0.65
N ALA A 8 -8.56 13.53 -0.58
CA ALA A 8 -8.63 12.54 -1.63
C ALA A 8 -7.20 12.03 -1.81
N ALA A 9 -6.85 10.98 -1.07
CA ALA A 9 -5.81 10.07 -1.47
C ALA A 9 -6.31 9.63 -2.83
N GLY A 10 -5.68 10.17 -3.88
CA GLY A 10 -6.01 9.86 -5.27
C GLY A 10 -6.23 8.36 -5.33
N ALA A 11 -7.30 7.95 -6.02
CA ALA A 11 -7.64 6.54 -6.13
C ALA A 11 -6.33 5.76 -6.37
N PRO A 12 -6.02 4.77 -5.51
CA PRO A 12 -4.73 4.10 -5.56
C PRO A 12 -4.45 3.72 -7.02
N SER A 13 -3.27 4.09 -7.50
CA SER A 13 -2.85 3.64 -8.83
C SER A 13 -2.95 2.12 -8.85
N SER A 14 -3.29 1.50 -9.98
CA SER A 14 -3.52 0.05 -10.05
C SER A 14 -2.34 -0.79 -9.51
N GLY A 15 -1.13 -0.23 -9.50
CA GLY A 15 0.04 -0.79 -8.82
C GLY A 15 -0.08 -0.83 -7.30
N ALA A 16 -0.51 0.26 -6.67
CA ALA A 16 -0.69 0.34 -5.22
C ALA A 16 -1.75 -0.66 -4.72
N ASP A 17 -2.84 -0.86 -5.44
CA ASP A 17 -3.82 -1.90 -5.10
C ASP A 17 -3.26 -3.32 -5.22
N GLN A 18 -2.45 -3.57 -6.25
CA GLN A 18 -1.81 -4.85 -6.46
C GLN A 18 -0.80 -5.17 -5.35
N THR A 19 0.07 -4.24 -5.00
CA THR A 19 1.03 -4.40 -3.91
C THR A 19 0.32 -4.55 -2.57
N ASN A 20 -0.75 -3.79 -2.31
CA ASN A 20 -1.54 -3.93 -1.08
C ASN A 20 -2.23 -5.31 -0.98
N ALA A 21 -2.66 -5.89 -2.10
CA ALA A 21 -3.18 -7.26 -2.12
C ALA A 21 -2.08 -8.30 -1.83
N ALA A 22 -0.83 -8.08 -2.27
CA ALA A 22 0.30 -8.93 -1.92
C ALA A 22 0.62 -8.87 -0.42
N ILE A 23 0.60 -7.67 0.17
CA ILE A 23 0.78 -7.46 1.62
C ILE A 23 -0.27 -8.25 2.42
N ARG A 24 -1.55 -8.15 2.03
CA ARG A 24 -2.63 -8.90 2.69
C ARG A 24 -2.41 -10.40 2.62
N ARG A 25 -2.01 -10.93 1.46
CA ARG A 25 -1.68 -12.36 1.32
C ARG A 25 -0.50 -12.77 2.18
N LEU A 26 0.53 -11.94 2.31
CA LEU A 26 1.68 -12.22 3.17
C LEU A 26 1.25 -12.32 4.65
N VAL A 27 0.42 -11.38 5.10
CA VAL A 27 -0.16 -11.39 6.45
C VAL A 27 -1.06 -12.60 6.67
N ASP A 28 -1.91 -12.93 5.70
CA ASP A 28 -2.83 -14.07 5.79
C ASP A 28 -2.11 -15.42 5.72
N ALA A 29 -1.00 -15.50 4.98
CA ALA A 29 -0.15 -16.68 4.88
C ALA A 29 0.73 -16.88 6.13
N GLN A 30 0.89 -15.85 6.96
CA GLN A 30 1.65 -15.96 8.19
C GLN A 30 0.95 -16.92 9.16
N THR A 31 1.47 -18.14 9.22
CA THR A 31 1.08 -19.10 10.25
C THR A 31 1.84 -18.81 11.54
N THR A 32 1.24 -19.12 12.70
CA THR A 32 1.77 -18.77 14.02
C THR A 32 3.13 -19.42 14.36
N ASP A 33 3.62 -20.36 13.54
CA ASP A 33 4.84 -21.14 13.78
C ASP A 33 6.06 -20.67 12.95
N GLU A 34 5.86 -19.80 11.95
CA GLU A 34 6.94 -19.28 11.12
C GLU A 34 7.40 -17.89 11.60
N ALA A 35 8.69 -17.59 11.42
CA ALA A 35 9.21 -16.25 11.68
C ALA A 35 8.61 -15.27 10.66
N TRP A 36 8.21 -14.09 11.13
CA TRP A 36 7.66 -13.04 10.27
C TRP A 36 8.66 -12.63 9.17
N PRO A 37 8.30 -12.68 7.88
CA PRO A 37 9.18 -12.28 6.78
C PRO A 37 9.23 -10.75 6.67
N SER A 38 9.96 -10.11 7.60
CA SER A 38 10.08 -8.65 7.69
C SER A 38 10.64 -8.02 6.41
N GLU A 39 11.66 -8.62 5.80
CA GLU A 39 12.29 -8.08 4.58
C GLU A 39 11.31 -8.01 3.41
N GLU A 40 10.54 -9.09 3.17
CA GLU A 40 9.52 -9.12 2.11
C GLU A 40 8.40 -8.09 2.39
N TYR A 41 7.96 -7.99 3.64
CA TYR A 41 6.96 -7.00 4.03
C TYR A 41 7.45 -5.56 3.82
N GLU A 42 8.69 -5.26 4.21
CA GLU A 42 9.31 -3.94 4.03
C GLU A 42 9.46 -3.59 2.55
N MET A 43 9.86 -4.53 1.70
CA MET A 43 9.93 -4.30 0.25
C MET A 43 8.57 -3.99 -0.35
N LEU A 44 7.52 -4.73 0.04
CA LEU A 44 6.15 -4.45 -0.40
C LEU A 44 5.65 -3.08 0.08
N LEU A 45 6.04 -2.64 1.29
CA LEU A 45 5.71 -1.29 1.77
C LEU A 45 6.39 -0.19 0.94
N VAL A 46 7.65 -0.39 0.56
CA VAL A 46 8.39 0.55 -0.29
C VAL A 46 7.74 0.64 -1.68
N GLU A 47 7.41 -0.50 -2.28
CA GLU A 47 6.74 -0.55 -3.59
C GLU A 47 5.36 0.10 -3.53
N TRP A 48 4.58 -0.17 -2.48
CA TRP A 48 3.29 0.45 -2.27
C TRP A 48 3.40 1.97 -2.13
N ALA A 49 4.37 2.44 -1.34
CA ALA A 49 4.63 3.87 -1.17
C ALA A 49 5.07 4.54 -2.48
N ALA A 50 5.89 3.86 -3.30
CA ALA A 50 6.26 4.35 -4.62
C ALA A 50 5.03 4.49 -5.53
N ALA A 51 4.19 3.45 -5.63
CA ALA A 51 2.99 3.45 -6.47
C ALA A 51 1.93 4.48 -6.04
N MET A 52 1.86 4.82 -4.74
CA MET A 52 1.00 5.90 -4.23
C MET A 52 1.49 7.29 -4.65
N ASN A 53 2.82 7.46 -4.76
CA ASN A 53 3.44 8.72 -5.18
C ASN A 53 3.47 8.91 -6.71
N GLU A 54 3.18 7.87 -7.50
CA GLU A 54 3.02 7.95 -8.95
C GLU A 54 1.68 8.58 -9.40
N THR A 55 0.90 9.16 -8.48
CA THR A 55 -0.28 9.95 -8.84
C THR A 55 0.15 11.07 -9.79
N PRO A 56 -0.29 11.07 -11.07
CA PRO A 56 0.12 12.11 -12.00
C PRO A 56 -0.41 13.45 -11.50
N GLU A 57 0.50 14.40 -11.26
CA GLU A 57 0.17 15.80 -11.05
C GLU A 57 -0.71 16.26 -12.22
N PRO A 58 -1.91 16.84 -11.98
CA PRO A 58 -2.69 17.42 -13.07
C PRO A 58 -1.89 18.57 -13.69
N ALA A 59 -1.59 18.46 -14.99
CA ALA A 59 -0.87 19.48 -15.76
C ALA A 59 -1.53 20.87 -15.63
N PRO A 60 -0.72 21.97 -15.65
CA PRO A 60 -1.20 23.33 -15.42
C PRO A 60 -2.21 23.83 -16.45
#